data_AF-A0A1Q5HM74-F1
#
_entry.id   AF-A0A1Q5HM74-F1
#
_cell.length_a   1.000
_cell.length_b   1.000
_cell.length_c   1.000
_cell.angle_alpha   90.00
_cell.angle_beta   90.00
_cell.angle_gamma   90.00
#
_symmetry.space_group_name_H-M   'P 1'
#
loop_
_entity.id
_entity.type
_entity.pdbx_description
1 polymer ?
#
loop_
_entity_poly.entity_id
_entity_poly.type
_entity_poly.pdbx_seq_one_letter_code
_entity_poly.pdbx_strand_id
1 'polypeptide(L)'
;EEALRRWIDAASLVRGQPEGGTVVVVAEPTLRPVQALVRWDPVGHAQRELAERAELGFPPVSRMAAVTGPPEAVEGLLASAGLPADAEVLGPVPLPVVRPGGPRRPGDPPPGEQWERALVRVPPGSGAALATALKQARAARMTRGGGDPVRIRVDPPDIG
;
A
#
# COMPACT_ATOMS: atom_id res chain seq x y z
N GLU A 1 -0.21 6.51 11.23
CA GLU A 1 0.58 5.36 11.73
C GLU A 1 1.98 5.69 12.32
N GLU A 2 3.09 5.79 11.54
CA GLU A 2 4.46 5.69 12.10
C GLU A 2 4.89 6.80 13.08
N ALA A 3 4.41 8.05 12.90
CA ALA A 3 4.80 9.17 13.75
C ALA A 3 4.33 8.99 15.21
N LEU A 4 3.05 8.64 15.42
CA LEU A 4 2.48 8.47 16.76
C LEU A 4 3.18 7.35 17.52
N ARG A 5 3.43 6.22 16.84
CA ARG A 5 4.16 5.08 17.41
C ARG A 5 5.52 5.53 17.94
N ARG A 6 6.32 6.19 17.10
CA ARG A 6 7.65 6.69 17.50
C ARG A 6 7.58 7.70 18.64
N TRP A 7 6.57 8.56 18.67
CA TRP A 7 6.43 9.56 19.73
C TRP A 7 6.02 8.94 21.07
N ILE A 8 5.12 7.96 21.06
CA ILE A 8 4.73 7.22 22.27
C ILE A 8 5.91 6.39 22.79
N ASP A 9 6.63 5.70 21.90
CA ASP A 9 7.84 4.96 22.26
C ASP A 9 8.84 5.89 22.95
N ALA A 10 9.13 7.06 22.36
CA ALA A 10 10.03 8.05 22.95
C ALA A 10 9.52 8.63 24.28
N ALA A 11 8.23 8.97 24.36
CA ALA A 11 7.61 9.52 25.56
C ALA A 11 7.62 8.51 26.72
N SER A 12 7.51 7.20 26.43
CA SER A 12 7.57 6.14 27.45
C SER A 12 8.93 6.01 28.15
N LEU A 13 9.99 6.55 27.53
CA LEU A 13 11.34 6.56 28.09
C LEU A 13 11.59 7.76 29.02
N VAL A 14 10.69 8.74 29.03
CA VAL A 14 10.80 9.93 29.88
C VAL A 14 10.33 9.58 31.29
N ARG A 15 10.99 10.16 32.31
CA ARG A 15 10.57 10.02 33.70
C ARG A 15 9.10 10.43 33.88
N GLY A 16 8.45 9.89 34.90
CA GLY A 16 7.10 10.30 35.24
C GLY A 16 7.04 11.79 35.61
N GLN A 17 5.85 12.39 35.49
CA GLN A 17 5.62 13.78 35.91
C GLN A 17 6.03 14.05 37.37
N PRO A 18 5.80 13.15 38.35
CA PRO A 18 6.26 13.35 39.73
C PRO A 18 7.78 13.46 39.88
N GLU A 19 8.54 12.95 38.91
CA GLU A 19 10.00 12.97 38.86
C GLU A 19 10.52 14.11 37.94
N GLY A 20 9.65 15.02 37.52
CA GLY A 20 9.97 16.18 36.68
C GLY A 20 10.13 15.88 35.19
N GLY A 21 9.71 14.71 34.72
CA GLY A 21 9.79 14.39 33.29
C GLY A 21 8.86 15.26 32.44
N THR A 22 9.35 15.67 31.26
CA THR A 22 8.63 16.54 30.33
C THR A 22 8.83 16.07 28.90
N VAL A 23 7.75 16.02 28.12
CA VAL A 23 7.76 15.75 26.67
C VAL A 23 7.26 17.00 25.96
N VAL A 24 7.99 17.44 24.94
CA VAL A 24 7.60 18.58 24.09
C VAL A 24 7.46 18.09 22.65
N VAL A 25 6.33 18.39 22.02
CA VAL A 25 6.08 18.07 20.61
C VAL A 25 5.93 19.37 19.82
N VAL A 26 6.74 19.51 18.77
CA VAL A 26 6.70 20.64 17.85
C VAL A 26 6.01 20.20 16.57
N ALA A 27 4.70 20.41 16.50
CA ALA A 27 3.85 20.04 15.37
C ALA A 27 2.58 20.91 15.35
N GLU A 28 1.84 20.88 14.24
CA GLU A 28 0.51 21.49 14.15
C GLU A 28 -0.43 20.86 15.21
N PRO A 29 -0.92 21.63 16.20
CA PRO A 29 -1.63 21.09 17.37
C PRO A 29 -2.92 20.36 17.02
N THR A 30 -3.56 20.68 15.90
CA THR A 30 -4.82 20.06 15.48
C THR A 30 -4.65 18.67 14.84
N LEU A 31 -3.42 18.23 14.56
CA LEU A 31 -3.17 16.94 13.95
C LEU A 31 -3.63 15.79 14.87
N ARG A 32 -4.33 14.81 14.28
CA ARG A 32 -4.86 13.64 15.00
C ARG A 32 -3.80 12.87 15.80
N PRO A 33 -2.58 12.61 15.27
CA PRO A 33 -1.49 12.02 16.06
C PRO A 33 -1.09 12.86 17.27
N VAL A 34 -1.06 14.19 17.16
CA VAL A 34 -0.70 15.10 18.27
C VAL A 34 -1.76 15.01 19.37
N GLN A 35 -3.04 15.08 18.99
CA GLN A 35 -4.15 14.94 19.93
C GLN A 35 -4.17 13.58 20.63
N ALA A 36 -3.84 12.50 19.91
CA ALA A 36 -3.75 11.16 20.49
C ALA A 36 -2.60 11.06 21.51
N LEU A 37 -1.44 11.65 21.23
CA LEU A 37 -0.31 11.68 22.16
C LEU A 37 -0.64 12.50 23.43
N VAL A 38 -1.22 13.70 23.26
CA VAL A 38 -1.58 14.58 24.39
C VAL A 38 -2.59 13.90 25.33
N ARG A 39 -3.55 13.15 24.77
CA ARG A 39 -4.55 12.41 25.55
C ARG A 39 -4.07 11.04 26.04
N TRP A 40 -2.87 10.63 25.62
CA TRP A 40 -2.37 9.26 25.81
C TRP A 40 -3.36 8.18 25.35
N ASP A 41 -3.92 8.37 24.14
CA ASP A 41 -4.93 7.49 23.52
C ASP A 41 -4.41 6.83 22.21
N PRO A 42 -3.40 5.95 22.27
CA PRO A 42 -2.97 5.18 21.10
C PRO A 42 -4.05 4.24 20.58
N VAL A 43 -4.85 3.65 21.48
CA VAL A 43 -5.85 2.64 21.13
C VAL A 43 -6.98 3.27 20.32
N GLY A 44 -7.55 4.38 20.79
CA GLY A 44 -8.59 5.08 20.06
C GLY A 44 -8.07 5.63 18.73
N HIS A 45 -6.80 6.07 18.66
CA HIS A 45 -6.19 6.46 17.38
C HIS A 45 -6.14 5.28 16.40
N ALA A 46 -5.66 4.12 16.84
CA ALA A 46 -5.58 2.93 16.00
C ALA A 46 -6.95 2.41 15.57
N GLN A 47 -7.96 2.44 16.44
CA GLN A 47 -9.33 2.05 16.09
C GLN A 47 -9.92 2.95 15.00
N ARG A 48 -9.68 4.26 15.07
CA ARG A 48 -10.10 5.21 14.04
C ARG A 48 -9.37 5.00 12.71
N GLU A 49 -8.04 4.84 12.74
CA GLU A 49 -7.29 4.51 11.51
C GLU A 49 -7.79 3.20 10.90
N LEU A 50 -8.06 2.16 11.71
CA LEU A 50 -8.59 0.89 11.21
C LEU A 50 -9.99 1.04 10.61
N ALA A 51 -10.88 1.82 11.24
CA ALA A 51 -12.21 2.09 10.71
C ALA A 51 -12.14 2.82 9.35
N GLU A 52 -11.29 3.83 9.22
CA GLU A 52 -11.07 4.55 7.95
C GLU A 52 -10.54 3.60 6.85
N ARG A 53 -9.61 2.69 7.20
CA ARG A 53 -9.14 1.65 6.27
C ARG A 53 -10.25 0.68 5.89
N ALA A 54 -11.12 0.32 6.85
CA ALA A 54 -12.25 -0.56 6.63
C ALA A 54 -13.26 0.02 5.64
N GLU A 55 -13.61 1.30 5.78
CA GLU A 55 -14.49 2.02 4.87
C GLU A 55 -13.99 2.02 3.43
N LEU A 56 -12.67 2.15 3.24
CA LEU A 56 -12.03 2.13 1.92
C LEU A 56 -11.70 0.71 1.43
N GLY A 57 -11.86 -0.31 2.28
CA GLY A 57 -11.47 -1.69 2.00
C GLY A 57 -9.96 -1.85 1.80
N PHE A 58 -9.15 -1.05 2.50
CA PHE A 58 -7.69 -1.06 2.44
C PHE A 58 -7.07 -2.01 3.47
N PRO A 59 -5.84 -2.52 3.25
CA PRO A 59 -5.16 -3.33 4.26
C PRO A 59 -5.12 -2.62 5.63
N PRO A 60 -5.31 -3.37 6.74
CA PRO A 60 -5.29 -4.84 6.83
C PRO A 60 -6.65 -5.54 6.62
N VAL A 61 -7.73 -4.80 6.35
CA VAL A 61 -9.07 -5.41 6.19
C VAL A 61 -9.26 -6.14 4.85
N SER A 62 -8.26 -6.06 3.98
CA SER A 62 -8.17 -6.77 2.70
C SER A 62 -6.74 -7.19 2.45
N ARG A 63 -6.55 -8.14 1.53
CA ARG A 63 -5.26 -8.43 0.91
C ARG A 63 -5.24 -7.85 -0.49
N MET A 64 -4.11 -7.28 -0.89
CA MET A 64 -4.01 -6.57 -2.17
C MET A 64 -2.79 -6.99 -2.97
N ALA A 65 -2.89 -6.88 -4.28
CA ALA A 65 -1.76 -6.95 -5.20
C ALA A 65 -1.83 -5.78 -6.19
N ALA A 66 -0.72 -5.08 -6.37
CA ALA A 66 -0.55 -4.13 -7.46
C ALA A 66 0.01 -4.86 -8.69
N VAL A 67 -0.65 -4.69 -9.83
CA VAL A 67 -0.19 -5.11 -11.15
C VAL A 67 0.16 -3.86 -11.93
N THR A 68 1.40 -3.77 -12.42
CA THR A 68 1.92 -2.56 -13.04
C THR A 68 2.74 -2.88 -14.28
N GLY A 69 2.53 -2.15 -15.37
CA GLY A 69 3.25 -2.32 -16.62
C GLY A 69 2.61 -1.51 -17.75
N PRO A 70 3.00 -1.73 -19.01
CA PRO A 70 2.29 -1.16 -20.15
C PRO A 70 0.81 -1.56 -20.16
N PRO A 71 -0.12 -0.71 -20.66
CA PRO A 71 -1.57 -0.93 -20.58
C PRO A 71 -2.00 -2.34 -21.05
N GLU A 72 -1.64 -2.71 -22.28
CA GLU A 72 -1.90 -4.02 -22.90
C GLU A 72 -1.37 -5.19 -22.06
N ALA A 73 -0.24 -5.00 -21.39
CA ALA A 73 0.39 -6.03 -20.58
C ALA A 73 -0.36 -6.25 -19.26
N VAL A 74 -0.85 -5.17 -18.64
CA VAL A 74 -1.68 -5.23 -17.43
C VAL A 74 -3.03 -5.87 -17.75
N GLU A 75 -3.69 -5.41 -18.81
CA GLU A 75 -4.99 -5.96 -19.26
C GLU A 75 -4.87 -7.45 -19.57
N GLY A 76 -3.93 -7.85 -20.41
CA GLY A 76 -3.75 -9.25 -20.80
C GLY A 76 -3.37 -10.17 -19.62
N LEU A 77 -2.62 -9.67 -18.63
CA LEU A 77 -2.31 -10.44 -17.44
C LEU A 77 -3.55 -10.63 -16.55
N LEU A 78 -4.35 -9.57 -16.33
CA LEU A 78 -5.55 -9.65 -15.50
C LEU A 78 -6.64 -10.50 -16.17
N ALA A 79 -6.84 -10.37 -17.47
CA ALA A 79 -7.83 -11.15 -18.21
C ALA A 79 -7.50 -12.67 -18.23
N SER A 80 -6.22 -13.03 -18.14
CA SER A 80 -5.79 -14.43 -18.09
C SER A 80 -5.55 -14.97 -16.68
N ALA A 81 -5.56 -14.09 -15.67
CA ALA A 81 -5.51 -14.50 -14.28
C ALA A 81 -6.87 -15.08 -13.89
N GLY A 82 -6.91 -16.39 -13.61
CA GLY A 82 -8.08 -17.04 -13.00
C GLY A 82 -8.26 -16.56 -11.55
N LEU A 83 -8.63 -15.28 -11.40
CA LEU A 83 -8.75 -14.62 -10.11
C LEU A 83 -9.84 -15.30 -9.26
N PRO A 84 -9.67 -15.30 -7.93
CA PRO A 84 -10.73 -15.75 -7.02
C PRO A 84 -12.05 -15.03 -7.28
N ALA A 85 -13.18 -15.71 -7.05
CA ALA A 85 -14.51 -15.14 -7.31
C ALA A 85 -14.83 -13.91 -6.43
N ASP A 86 -14.16 -13.78 -5.29
CA ASP A 86 -14.24 -12.66 -4.36
C ASP A 86 -13.17 -11.57 -4.62
N ALA A 87 -12.46 -11.65 -5.75
CA ALA A 87 -11.51 -10.63 -6.16
C ALA A 87 -12.19 -9.43 -6.82
N GLU A 88 -11.77 -8.24 -6.42
CA GLU A 88 -12.18 -6.98 -7.04
C GLU A 88 -10.95 -6.29 -7.65
N VAL A 89 -11.09 -5.85 -8.90
CA VAL A 89 -10.06 -5.11 -9.63
C VAL A 89 -10.40 -3.61 -9.58
N LEU A 90 -9.47 -2.81 -9.09
CA LEU A 90 -9.54 -1.36 -9.01
C LEU A 90 -8.57 -0.73 -10.02
N GLY A 91 -9.05 0.22 -10.82
CA GLY A 91 -8.28 0.82 -11.92
C GLY A 91 -8.50 0.08 -13.25
N PRO A 92 -7.56 0.17 -14.21
CA PRO A 92 -6.20 0.70 -14.08
C PRO A 92 -6.14 2.23 -13.99
N VAL A 93 -5.05 2.76 -13.41
CA VAL A 93 -4.74 4.19 -13.39
C VAL A 93 -3.36 4.45 -14.01
N PRO A 94 -3.19 5.52 -14.81
CA PRO A 94 -1.90 5.84 -15.40
C PRO A 94 -0.88 6.26 -14.34
N LEU A 95 0.36 5.81 -14.51
CA LEU A 95 1.50 6.27 -13.72
C LEU A 95 2.17 7.48 -14.38
N PRO A 96 2.78 8.39 -13.60
CA PRO A 96 3.54 9.50 -14.14
C PRO A 96 4.67 9.02 -15.07
N VAL A 97 4.76 9.61 -16.25
CA VAL A 97 5.85 9.34 -17.19
C VAL A 97 7.14 9.96 -16.65
N VAL A 98 8.15 9.11 -16.41
CA VAL A 98 9.47 9.56 -15.95
C VAL A 98 10.22 10.19 -17.11
N ARG A 99 10.72 11.43 -16.93
CA ARG A 99 11.55 12.09 -17.92
C ARG A 99 12.96 11.45 -17.98
N PRO A 100 13.58 11.35 -19.17
CA PRO A 100 14.98 10.97 -19.27
C PRO A 100 15.89 11.84 -18.39
N GLY A 101 16.79 11.22 -17.62
CA GLY A 101 17.72 11.92 -16.73
C GLY A 101 17.14 12.41 -15.39
N GLY A 102 15.85 12.19 -15.11
CA GLY A 102 15.24 12.52 -13.82
C GLY A 102 15.56 11.52 -12.70
N PRO A 103 15.35 11.91 -11.43
CA PRO A 103 15.46 10.98 -10.30
C PRO A 103 14.44 9.83 -10.45
N ARG A 104 14.86 8.61 -10.10
CA ARG A 104 14.05 7.39 -10.23
C ARG A 104 13.97 6.66 -8.90
N ARG A 105 12.79 6.13 -8.59
CA ARG A 105 12.54 5.23 -7.46
C ARG A 105 12.51 3.78 -7.94
N PRO A 106 12.84 2.81 -7.07
CA PRO A 106 12.68 1.39 -7.36
C PRO A 106 11.26 1.05 -7.85
N GLY A 107 11.23 0.26 -8.92
CA GLY A 107 10.84 0.84 -10.20
C GLY A 107 9.51 1.55 -10.37
N ASP A 108 9.70 2.85 -10.53
CA ASP A 108 9.07 3.63 -11.57
C ASP A 108 9.18 2.97 -12.97
N PRO A 109 8.29 3.37 -13.90
CA PRO A 109 8.39 3.03 -15.31
C PRO A 109 9.75 3.41 -15.92
N PRO A 110 10.18 2.74 -17.00
CA PRO A 110 11.29 3.22 -17.82
C PRO A 110 11.03 4.64 -18.36
N PRO A 111 12.08 5.45 -18.60
CA PRO A 111 11.89 6.83 -19.02
C PRO A 111 11.19 6.91 -20.38
N GLY A 112 10.19 7.78 -20.49
CA GLY A 112 9.38 7.94 -21.69
C GLY A 112 8.31 6.86 -21.92
N GLU A 113 8.24 5.82 -21.08
CA GLU A 113 7.19 4.80 -21.19
C GLU A 113 5.94 5.19 -20.40
N GLN A 114 4.78 4.89 -20.97
CA GLN A 114 3.49 4.99 -20.31
C GLN A 114 3.13 3.65 -19.69
N TRP A 115 3.08 3.61 -18.36
CA TRP A 115 2.63 2.44 -17.61
C TRP A 115 1.36 2.78 -16.85
N GLU A 116 0.60 1.74 -16.52
CA GLU A 116 -0.58 1.84 -15.67
C GLU A 116 -0.45 0.88 -14.48
N ARG A 117 -1.26 1.14 -13.46
CA ARG A 117 -1.37 0.29 -12.28
C ARG A 117 -2.83 -0.08 -12.04
N ALA A 118 -3.09 -1.37 -11.94
CA ALA A 118 -4.31 -1.91 -11.38
C ALA A 118 -4.03 -2.47 -9.98
N LEU A 119 -5.00 -2.36 -9.09
CA LEU A 119 -4.98 -3.06 -7.80
C LEU A 119 -6.00 -4.20 -7.86
N VAL A 120 -5.62 -5.37 -7.37
CA VAL A 120 -6.56 -6.47 -7.14
C VAL A 120 -6.65 -6.67 -5.65
N ARG A 121 -7.87 -6.59 -5.10
CA ARG A 121 -8.12 -6.82 -3.68
C ARG A 121 -9.01 -8.03 -3.47
N VAL A 122 -8.76 -8.74 -2.37
CA VAL A 122 -9.58 -9.86 -1.89
C VAL A 122 -9.81 -9.74 -0.39
N PRO A 123 -10.88 -10.35 0.16
CA PRO A 123 -11.06 -10.48 1.60
C PRO A 123 -9.88 -11.16 2.30
N PRO A 124 -9.68 -10.91 3.61
CA PRO A 124 -8.75 -11.69 4.42
C PRO A 124 -9.06 -13.19 4.31
N GLY A 125 -8.01 -14.01 4.12
CA GLY A 125 -8.14 -15.45 3.88
C GLY A 125 -7.94 -15.86 2.42
N SER A 126 -8.35 -15.03 1.45
CA SER A 126 -8.24 -15.33 0.02
C SER A 126 -6.90 -14.89 -0.62
N GLY A 127 -6.00 -14.28 0.17
CA GLY A 127 -4.72 -13.75 -0.33
C GLY A 127 -3.80 -14.80 -0.98
N ALA A 128 -3.82 -16.04 -0.48
CA ALA A 128 -3.03 -17.13 -1.08
C ALA A 128 -3.56 -17.54 -2.46
N ALA A 129 -4.88 -17.55 -2.63
CA ALA A 129 -5.52 -17.82 -3.92
C ALA A 129 -5.21 -16.71 -4.93
N LEU A 130 -5.29 -15.44 -4.51
CA LEU A 130 -4.88 -14.29 -5.32
C LEU A 130 -3.42 -14.40 -5.78
N ALA A 131 -2.49 -14.64 -4.86
CA ALA A 131 -1.08 -14.78 -5.18
C ALA A 131 -0.81 -15.94 -6.15
N THR A 132 -1.52 -17.06 -5.97
CA THR A 132 -1.41 -18.24 -6.85
C THR A 132 -1.89 -17.92 -8.26
N ALA A 133 -3.08 -17.32 -8.41
CA ALA A 133 -3.64 -16.95 -9.70
C ALA A 133 -2.72 -16.00 -10.48
N LEU A 134 -2.23 -14.94 -9.82
CA LEU A 134 -1.33 -13.96 -10.43
C LEU A 134 0.02 -14.58 -10.82
N LYS A 135 0.56 -15.49 -10.00
CA LYS A 135 1.80 -16.22 -10.30
C LYS A 135 1.64 -17.12 -11.53
N GLN A 136 0.52 -17.85 -11.62
CA GLN A 136 0.22 -18.72 -12.76
C GLN A 136 0.06 -17.92 -14.06
N ALA A 137 -0.70 -16.81 -14.02
CA ALA A 137 -0.87 -15.93 -15.17
C ALA A 137 0.47 -15.36 -15.66
N ARG A 138 1.30 -14.88 -14.74
CA ARG A 138 2.66 -14.38 -15.05
C ARG A 138 3.53 -15.45 -15.70
N ALA A 139 3.54 -16.67 -15.14
CA ALA A 139 4.33 -17.78 -15.69
C ALA A 139 3.87 -18.15 -17.11
N ALA A 140 2.55 -18.28 -17.32
CA ALA A 140 1.98 -18.59 -18.63
C ALA A 140 2.32 -17.52 -19.68
N ARG A 141 2.30 -16.23 -19.30
CA ARG A 141 2.69 -15.12 -20.18
C ARG A 141 4.16 -15.21 -20.60
N MET A 142 5.06 -15.53 -19.67
CA MET A 142 6.50 -15.69 -19.96
C MET A 142 6.77 -16.82 -20.96
N THR A 143 6.02 -17.93 -20.88
CA THR A 143 6.19 -19.05 -21.83
C THR A 143 5.74 -18.74 -23.26
N ARG A 144 4.83 -17.78 -23.45
CA ARG A 144 4.30 -17.38 -24.77
C ARG A 144 5.13 -16.28 -25.44
N GLY A 145 6.28 -15.90 -24.89
CA GLY A 145 7.09 -14.79 -25.41
C GLY A 145 6.44 -13.42 -25.24
N GLY A 146 5.50 -13.26 -24.30
CA GLY A 146 4.95 -11.95 -23.97
C GLY A 146 6.06 -11.03 -23.46
N GLY A 147 6.51 -10.10 -24.32
CA GLY A 147 7.72 -9.31 -24.12
C GLY A 147 7.58 -8.16 -23.13
N ASP A 148 6.36 -7.61 -22.97
CA ASP A 148 6.23 -6.39 -22.16
C ASP A 148 6.34 -6.68 -20.66
N PRO A 149 7.09 -5.86 -19.91
CA PRO A 149 7.32 -6.10 -18.50
C PRO A 149 6.04 -5.86 -17.67
N VAL A 150 5.62 -6.88 -16.91
CA VAL A 150 4.60 -6.73 -15.86
C VAL A 150 5.21 -7.01 -14.49
N ARG A 151 5.00 -6.08 -13.58
CA ARG A 151 5.37 -6.18 -12.17
C ARG A 151 4.15 -6.49 -11.33
N ILE A 152 4.30 -7.44 -10.42
CA ILE A 152 3.29 -7.79 -9.43
C ILE A 152 3.89 -7.57 -8.05
N ARG A 153 3.22 -6.77 -7.21
CA ARG A 153 3.61 -6.54 -5.81
C ARG A 153 2.43 -6.89 -4.90
N VAL A 154 2.60 -7.93 -4.10
CA VAL A 154 1.63 -8.30 -3.06
C VAL A 154 1.82 -7.38 -1.85
N ASP A 155 0.72 -7.01 -1.22
CA ASP A 155 0.62 -6.10 -0.08
C ASP A 155 1.50 -4.84 -0.27
N PRO A 156 1.22 -4.02 -1.31
CA PRO A 156 2.03 -2.82 -1.56
C PRO A 156 1.91 -1.84 -0.38
N PRO A 157 3.01 -1.24 0.09
CA PRO A 157 3.01 -0.34 1.24
C PRO A 157 2.37 1.01 0.94
N ASP A 158 2.34 1.39 -0.34
CA ASP A 158 1.82 2.67 -0.82
C ASP A 158 0.53 2.42 -1.62
N ILE A 159 -0.61 2.43 -0.91
CA ILE A 159 -1.96 2.41 -1.49
C ILE A 159 -2.66 3.69 -1.04
N GLY A 160 -2.79 4.64 -1.97
CA GLY A 160 -3.17 6.04 -1.71
C GLY A 160 -2.21 6.97 -2.42
#